data_AF-A0A148N815-F1
#
_entry.id   AF-A0A148N815-F1
#
_cell.length_a   1.000
_cell.length_b   1.000
_cell.length_c   1.000
_cell.angle_alpha   90.00
_cell.angle_beta   90.00
_cell.angle_gamma   90.00
#
_symmetry.space_group_name_H-M   'P 1'
#
loop_
_entity.id
_entity.type
_entity.pdbx_description
1 polymer ?
#
loop_
_entity_poly.entity_id
_entity_poly.type
_entity_poly.pdbx_seq_one_letter_code
_entity_poly.pdbx_strand_id
1 'polypeptide(L)'
;MPVFISYSHADELIVNKLAAHLVKHNASVWVDTWELNVGDSILNRVQDAIQESSALLVILSKTSVESEWCKKELSAGLMRELDEKRVVVLPVLVEDCEIPIFLREKMYADLRTDFDRGLHQVLDAIAKVTNSYQGRLEQDEGTVDWSEDWGYNDGLFHLRFTIVNSPNTLPMTFLTQIYVFCNEVATSRYKQYEAAGLDWIGRAVIAEALFDFGEKDDYRLILDNQFPRELKATIYDPKTGSKYDVICESRKMGQDNGKDQLVNISDYLKQIREYIRSVSRKPTPEEVAKIQKIIATPWNA
;
A
#
# COMPACT_ATOMS: atom_id res chain seq x y z
N MET A 1 -2.17 -4.60 6.07
CA MET A 1 -3.22 -4.37 7.05
C MET A 1 -4.49 -4.21 6.27
N PRO A 2 -5.50 -5.06 6.52
CA PRO A 2 -6.72 -5.04 5.74
C PRO A 2 -7.65 -3.91 6.17
N VAL A 3 -8.58 -3.58 5.29
CA VAL A 3 -9.82 -2.87 5.58
C VAL A 3 -10.85 -3.91 5.98
N PHE A 4 -11.30 -3.88 7.24
CA PHE A 4 -12.35 -4.77 7.72
C PHE A 4 -13.71 -4.24 7.29
N ILE A 5 -14.59 -5.11 6.79
CA ILE A 5 -15.98 -4.74 6.47
C ILE A 5 -16.92 -5.39 7.48
N SER A 6 -17.54 -4.56 8.32
CA SER A 6 -18.60 -4.94 9.25
C SER A 6 -19.95 -4.78 8.57
N TYR A 7 -20.70 -5.87 8.45
CA TYR A 7 -21.97 -5.90 7.75
C TYR A 7 -22.91 -6.98 8.30
N SER A 8 -24.19 -6.88 7.94
CA SER A 8 -25.17 -7.95 8.16
C SER A 8 -25.13 -8.91 6.98
N HIS A 9 -25.27 -10.22 7.20
CA HIS A 9 -25.32 -11.21 6.11
C HIS A 9 -26.40 -10.92 5.05
N ALA A 10 -27.45 -10.15 5.40
CA ALA A 10 -28.45 -9.70 4.42
C ALA A 10 -27.87 -8.76 3.34
N ASP A 11 -26.74 -8.10 3.63
CA ASP A 11 -26.05 -7.15 2.75
C ASP A 11 -24.90 -7.80 1.95
N GLU A 12 -24.75 -9.13 2.01
CA GLU A 12 -23.62 -9.86 1.42
C GLU A 12 -23.40 -9.54 -0.07
N LEU A 13 -24.47 -9.39 -0.85
CA LEU A 13 -24.37 -9.10 -2.29
C LEU A 13 -23.69 -7.75 -2.57
N ILE A 14 -24.06 -6.69 -1.85
CA ILE A 14 -23.46 -5.36 -2.06
C ILE A 14 -22.05 -5.30 -1.46
N VAL A 15 -21.81 -6.00 -0.36
CA VAL A 15 -20.50 -6.08 0.29
C VAL A 15 -19.49 -6.84 -0.58
N ASN A 16 -19.88 -7.98 -1.14
CA ASN A 16 -19.02 -8.72 -2.08
C ASN A 16 -18.67 -7.87 -3.32
N LYS A 17 -19.64 -7.09 -3.83
CA LYS A 17 -19.37 -6.14 -4.93
C LYS A 17 -18.36 -5.06 -4.49
N LEU A 18 -18.59 -4.40 -3.35
CA LEU A 18 -17.69 -3.38 -2.82
C LEU A 18 -16.28 -3.94 -2.59
N ALA A 19 -16.16 -5.06 -1.89
CA ALA A 19 -14.90 -5.74 -1.59
C ALA A 19 -14.13 -6.10 -2.88
N ALA A 20 -14.82 -6.62 -3.90
CA ALA A 20 -14.19 -6.92 -5.19
C ALA A 20 -13.63 -5.66 -5.88
N HIS A 21 -14.32 -4.52 -5.79
CA HIS A 21 -13.81 -3.25 -6.29
C HIS A 21 -12.59 -2.76 -5.49
N LEU A 22 -12.63 -2.83 -4.16
CA LEU A 22 -11.49 -2.47 -3.32
C LEU A 22 -10.24 -3.31 -3.64
N VAL A 23 -10.41 -4.63 -3.81
CA VAL A 23 -9.31 -5.54 -4.22
C VAL A 23 -8.75 -5.16 -5.59
N LYS A 24 -9.61 -4.80 -6.57
CA LYS A 24 -9.16 -4.30 -7.89
C LYS A 24 -8.33 -3.02 -7.78
N HIS A 25 -8.60 -2.20 -6.77
CA HIS A 25 -7.80 -1.01 -6.45
C HIS A 25 -6.61 -1.32 -5.50
N ASN A 26 -6.21 -2.60 -5.40
CA ASN A 26 -5.09 -3.09 -4.59
C ASN A 26 -5.22 -2.88 -3.08
N ALA A 27 -6.40 -2.54 -2.58
CA ALA A 27 -6.67 -2.53 -1.15
C ALA A 27 -6.78 -3.97 -0.61
N SER A 28 -6.15 -4.21 0.54
CA SER A 28 -6.35 -5.46 1.28
C SER A 28 -7.69 -5.36 2.01
N VAL A 29 -8.55 -6.37 1.87
CA VAL A 29 -9.91 -6.37 2.44
C VAL A 29 -10.08 -7.62 3.27
N TRP A 30 -10.70 -7.49 4.43
CA TRP A 30 -11.10 -8.60 5.28
C TRP A 30 -12.64 -8.66 5.33
N VAL A 31 -13.19 -9.77 4.86
CA VAL A 31 -14.61 -10.11 4.94
C VAL A 31 -14.72 -11.52 5.51
N ASP A 32 -15.59 -11.71 6.48
CA ASP A 32 -15.78 -12.97 7.21
C ASP A 32 -16.00 -14.18 6.27
N THR A 33 -16.80 -14.03 5.22
CA THR A 33 -17.08 -15.06 4.21
C THR A 33 -15.85 -15.50 3.41
N TRP A 34 -14.80 -14.68 3.36
CA TRP A 34 -13.58 -14.97 2.62
C TRP A 34 -12.47 -15.52 3.52
N GLU A 35 -12.49 -15.19 4.81
CA GLU A 35 -11.35 -15.34 5.73
C GLU A 35 -11.57 -16.38 6.85
N LEU A 36 -12.80 -16.84 7.06
CA LEU A 36 -13.15 -17.85 8.07
C LEU A 36 -13.25 -19.25 7.48
N ASN A 37 -12.67 -20.23 8.16
CA ASN A 37 -12.76 -21.65 7.84
C ASN A 37 -13.67 -22.40 8.83
N VAL A 38 -14.15 -23.57 8.41
CA VAL A 38 -14.88 -24.48 9.31
C VAL A 38 -14.00 -24.88 10.49
N GLY A 39 -14.46 -24.58 11.71
CA GLY A 39 -13.73 -24.84 12.96
C GLY A 39 -13.08 -23.60 13.58
N ASP A 40 -13.05 -22.47 12.87
CA ASP A 40 -12.55 -21.22 13.41
C ASP A 40 -13.46 -20.67 14.51
N SER A 41 -12.86 -20.11 15.57
CA SER A 41 -13.58 -19.24 16.49
C SER A 41 -13.87 -17.92 15.80
N ILE A 42 -15.08 -17.77 15.27
CA ILE A 42 -15.57 -16.55 14.60
C ILE A 42 -15.26 -15.31 15.45
N LEU A 43 -15.52 -15.40 16.75
CA LEU A 43 -15.35 -14.28 17.68
C LEU A 43 -13.89 -13.84 17.81
N ASN A 44 -12.97 -14.78 18.00
CA ASN A 44 -11.55 -14.44 18.14
C ASN A 44 -11.02 -13.88 16.81
N ARG A 45 -11.33 -14.53 15.69
CA ARG A 45 -10.84 -14.12 14.36
C ARG A 45 -11.34 -12.73 13.97
N VAL A 46 -12.60 -12.42 14.26
CA VAL A 46 -13.16 -11.08 14.03
C VAL A 46 -12.51 -10.05 14.94
N GLN A 47 -12.32 -10.36 16.22
CA GLN A 47 -11.67 -9.44 17.15
C GLN A 47 -10.22 -9.14 16.74
N ASP A 48 -9.45 -10.17 16.37
CA ASP A 48 -8.08 -10.03 15.87
C ASP A 48 -8.07 -9.20 14.59
N ALA A 49 -8.96 -9.50 13.64
CA ALA A 49 -9.07 -8.76 12.38
C ALA A 49 -9.45 -7.29 12.61
N ILE A 50 -10.35 -7.00 13.56
CA ILE A 50 -10.67 -5.64 13.95
C ILE A 50 -9.43 -4.96 14.51
N GLN A 51 -8.64 -5.60 15.38
CA GLN A 51 -7.43 -4.99 15.96
C GLN A 51 -6.33 -4.74 14.92
N GLU A 52 -6.13 -5.67 14.00
CA GLU A 52 -5.08 -5.61 12.97
C GLU A 52 -5.46 -4.76 11.75
N SER A 53 -6.75 -4.43 11.60
CA SER A 53 -7.22 -3.61 10.48
C SER A 53 -6.79 -2.15 10.60
N SER A 54 -6.49 -1.53 9.46
CA SER A 54 -6.20 -0.09 9.43
C SER A 54 -7.47 0.74 9.40
N ALA A 55 -8.57 0.19 8.88
CA ALA A 55 -9.86 0.84 8.83
C ALA A 55 -10.99 -0.19 8.99
N LEU A 56 -12.08 0.26 9.58
CA LEU A 56 -13.33 -0.46 9.80
C LEU A 56 -14.42 0.20 8.96
N LEU A 57 -14.79 -0.40 7.84
CA LEU A 57 -15.97 -0.03 7.07
C LEU A 57 -17.21 -0.60 7.75
N VAL A 58 -18.14 0.27 8.17
CA VAL A 58 -19.40 -0.16 8.79
C VAL A 58 -20.52 0.05 7.80
N ILE A 59 -21.08 -1.06 7.30
CA ILE A 59 -22.19 -1.04 6.35
C ILE A 59 -23.47 -0.73 7.11
N LEU A 60 -24.18 0.33 6.70
CA LEU A 60 -25.42 0.79 7.30
C LEU A 60 -26.61 0.37 6.42
N SER A 61 -27.39 -0.56 6.95
CA SER A 61 -28.67 -1.03 6.45
C SER A 61 -29.64 -1.19 7.62
N LYS A 62 -30.94 -1.44 7.37
CA LYS A 62 -31.88 -1.69 8.48
C LYS A 62 -31.46 -2.90 9.31
N THR A 63 -30.95 -3.95 8.65
CA THR A 63 -30.56 -5.18 9.33
C THR A 63 -29.24 -5.04 10.08
N SER A 64 -28.29 -4.25 9.56
CA SER A 64 -27.00 -4.08 10.23
C SER A 64 -27.10 -3.22 11.50
N VAL A 65 -27.94 -2.17 11.50
CA VAL A 65 -28.10 -1.31 12.69
C VAL A 65 -28.83 -2.02 13.83
N GLU A 66 -29.69 -2.99 13.51
CA GLU A 66 -30.40 -3.82 14.50
C GLU A 66 -29.53 -4.96 15.03
N SER A 67 -28.51 -5.39 14.26
CA SER A 67 -27.62 -6.49 14.60
C SER A 67 -26.76 -6.20 15.84
N GLU A 68 -26.94 -7.01 16.88
CA GLU A 68 -26.08 -6.98 18.08
C GLU A 68 -24.61 -7.25 17.77
N TRP A 69 -24.33 -8.00 16.70
CA TRP A 69 -22.98 -8.28 16.25
C TRP A 69 -22.31 -7.01 15.71
N CYS A 70 -22.96 -6.32 14.77
CA CYS A 70 -22.45 -5.06 14.20
C CYS A 70 -22.27 -3.99 15.28
N LYS A 71 -23.15 -3.93 16.30
CA LYS A 71 -23.00 -3.01 17.44
C LYS A 71 -21.73 -3.26 18.25
N LYS A 72 -21.37 -4.52 18.47
CA LYS A 72 -20.13 -4.89 19.19
C LYS A 72 -18.88 -4.52 18.40
N GLU A 73 -18.85 -4.83 17.11
CA GLU A 73 -17.74 -4.49 16.22
C GLU A 73 -17.56 -2.96 16.11
N LEU A 74 -18.67 -2.24 15.94
CA LEU A 74 -18.68 -0.77 15.94
C LEU A 74 -18.12 -0.21 17.25
N SER A 75 -18.53 -0.77 18.39
CA SER A 75 -18.04 -0.32 19.71
C SER A 75 -16.53 -0.54 19.85
N ALA A 76 -16.01 -1.69 19.40
CA ALA A 76 -14.58 -1.97 19.39
C ALA A 76 -13.81 -0.99 18.49
N GLY A 77 -14.33 -0.72 17.28
CA GLY A 77 -13.74 0.26 16.37
C GLY A 77 -13.71 1.68 16.94
N LEU A 78 -14.80 2.12 17.58
CA LEU A 78 -14.87 3.44 18.22
C LEU A 78 -13.89 3.56 19.41
N MET A 79 -13.72 2.51 20.21
CA MET A 79 -12.69 2.49 21.27
C MET A 79 -11.29 2.65 20.68
N ARG A 80 -10.99 1.93 19.58
CA ARG A 80 -9.70 2.09 18.88
C ARG A 80 -9.48 3.51 18.34
N GLU A 81 -10.50 4.17 17.80
CA GLU A 81 -10.36 5.57 17.36
C GLU A 81 -9.94 6.50 18.50
N LEU A 82 -10.48 6.29 19.70
CA LEU A 82 -10.14 7.07 20.88
C LEU A 82 -8.71 6.80 21.36
N ASP A 83 -8.31 5.53 21.40
CA ASP A 83 -6.99 5.11 21.85
C ASP A 83 -5.89 5.53 20.87
N GLU A 84 -6.10 5.28 19.57
CA GLU A 84 -5.13 5.56 18.49
C GLU A 84 -5.18 7.01 18.02
N LYS A 85 -6.17 7.80 18.46
CA LYS A 85 -6.38 9.21 18.09
C LYS A 85 -6.40 9.44 16.57
N ARG A 86 -6.95 8.48 15.82
CA ARG A 86 -7.09 8.55 14.36
C ARG A 86 -8.44 8.01 13.91
N VAL A 87 -8.83 8.36 12.69
CA VAL A 87 -10.04 7.80 12.09
C VAL A 87 -9.80 6.33 11.73
N VAL A 88 -10.67 5.47 12.25
CA VAL A 88 -10.69 4.02 12.00
C VAL A 88 -12.07 3.64 11.48
N VAL A 89 -13.15 4.22 12.00
CA VAL A 89 -14.53 3.85 11.66
C VAL A 89 -15.05 4.72 10.52
N LEU A 90 -15.42 4.06 9.43
CA LEU A 90 -15.84 4.64 8.17
C LEU A 90 -17.25 4.13 7.80
N PRO A 91 -18.31 4.94 7.99
CA PRO A 91 -19.67 4.49 7.72
C PRO A 91 -19.99 4.48 6.22
N VAL A 92 -20.69 3.44 5.76
CA VAL A 92 -21.06 3.23 4.37
C VAL A 92 -22.56 2.93 4.31
N LEU A 93 -23.34 3.88 3.81
CA LEU A 93 -24.80 3.78 3.74
C LEU A 93 -25.24 3.07 2.47
N VAL A 94 -25.89 1.92 2.62
CA VAL A 94 -26.38 1.09 1.50
C VAL A 94 -27.91 1.05 1.42
N GLU A 95 -28.59 1.35 2.52
CA GLU A 95 -30.05 1.39 2.62
C GLU A 95 -30.48 2.52 3.58
N ASP A 96 -31.68 3.08 3.41
CA ASP A 96 -32.26 4.00 4.38
C ASP A 96 -32.50 3.31 5.73
N CYS A 97 -31.83 3.79 6.79
CA CYS A 97 -31.94 3.26 8.14
C CYS A 97 -31.77 4.35 9.21
N GLU A 98 -32.11 4.03 10.47
CA GLU A 98 -31.82 4.91 11.60
C GLU A 98 -30.32 4.87 11.95
N ILE A 99 -29.57 5.88 11.50
CA ILE A 99 -28.13 5.95 11.75
C ILE A 99 -27.85 6.05 13.27
N PRO A 100 -27.02 5.16 13.83
CA PRO A 100 -26.62 5.19 15.24
C PRO A 100 -26.04 6.55 15.64
N ILE A 101 -26.34 7.01 16.86
CA ILE A 101 -25.97 8.36 17.34
C ILE A 101 -24.48 8.66 17.14
N PHE A 102 -23.60 7.70 17.47
CA PHE A 102 -22.13 7.84 17.36
C PHE A 102 -21.63 8.00 15.91
N LEU A 103 -22.45 7.65 14.91
CA LEU A 103 -22.11 7.79 13.50
C LEU A 103 -22.76 9.02 12.85
N ARG A 104 -23.70 9.70 13.52
CA ARG A 104 -24.41 10.87 12.96
C ARG A 104 -23.50 12.07 12.72
N GLU A 105 -22.44 12.19 13.51
CA GLU A 105 -21.44 13.27 13.37
C GLU A 105 -20.34 12.92 12.36
N LYS A 106 -20.30 11.69 11.85
CA LYS A 106 -19.34 11.25 10.84
C LYS A 106 -19.94 11.40 9.45
N MET A 107 -19.11 11.87 8.52
CA MET A 107 -19.44 11.77 7.09
C MET A 107 -19.47 10.29 6.70
N TYR A 108 -20.47 9.89 5.92
CA TYR A 108 -20.60 8.54 5.39
C TYR A 108 -20.46 8.54 3.86
N ALA A 109 -19.98 7.42 3.31
CA ALA A 109 -20.09 7.14 1.90
C ALA A 109 -21.52 6.69 1.59
N ASP A 110 -22.14 7.19 0.52
CA ASP A 110 -23.53 6.86 0.17
C ASP A 110 -23.58 6.05 -1.13
N LEU A 111 -23.98 4.78 -1.01
CA LEU A 111 -24.06 3.83 -2.12
C LEU A 111 -25.50 3.59 -2.59
N ARG A 112 -26.50 4.23 -1.97
CA ARG A 112 -27.94 3.98 -2.26
C ARG A 112 -28.33 4.35 -3.69
N THR A 113 -27.77 5.45 -4.20
CA THR A 113 -28.20 6.07 -5.48
C THR A 113 -27.15 5.96 -6.57
N ASP A 114 -25.87 6.11 -6.23
CA ASP A 114 -24.74 6.06 -7.14
C ASP A 114 -23.60 5.26 -6.50
N PHE A 115 -23.52 3.99 -6.88
CA PHE A 115 -22.50 3.08 -6.36
C PHE A 115 -21.08 3.56 -6.66
N ASP A 116 -20.85 4.11 -7.85
CA ASP A 116 -19.50 4.50 -8.26
C ASP A 116 -19.07 5.74 -7.47
N ARG A 117 -19.94 6.73 -7.30
CA ARG A 117 -19.64 7.87 -6.42
C ARG A 117 -19.38 7.43 -4.99
N GLY A 118 -20.21 6.56 -4.43
CA GLY A 118 -20.03 6.01 -3.09
C GLY A 118 -18.72 5.24 -2.94
N LEU A 119 -18.37 4.42 -3.94
CA LEU A 119 -17.09 3.71 -4.00
C LEU A 119 -15.90 4.67 -3.99
N HIS A 120 -15.93 5.76 -4.76
CA HIS A 120 -14.86 6.76 -4.74
C HIS A 120 -14.69 7.38 -3.35
N GLN A 121 -15.79 7.69 -2.65
CA GLN A 121 -15.72 8.19 -1.27
C GLN A 121 -15.06 7.19 -0.31
N VAL A 122 -15.34 5.89 -0.47
CA VAL A 122 -14.68 4.83 0.30
C VAL A 122 -13.19 4.77 -0.03
N LEU A 123 -12.83 4.77 -1.33
CA LEU A 123 -11.44 4.73 -1.79
C LEU A 123 -10.63 5.91 -1.25
N ASP A 124 -11.18 7.13 -1.30
CA ASP A 124 -10.54 8.34 -0.76
C ASP A 124 -10.27 8.21 0.75
N ALA A 125 -11.22 7.64 1.49
CA ALA A 125 -11.09 7.46 2.93
C ALA A 125 -10.03 6.43 3.31
N ILE A 126 -9.92 5.33 2.56
CA ILE A 126 -8.95 4.25 2.85
C ILE A 126 -7.58 4.49 2.19
N ALA A 127 -7.45 5.43 1.25
CA ALA A 127 -6.20 5.67 0.53
C ALA A 127 -5.01 5.93 1.47
N LYS A 128 -5.26 6.61 2.60
CA LYS A 128 -4.26 6.90 3.64
C LYS A 128 -3.64 5.66 4.27
N VAL A 129 -4.32 4.52 4.19
CA VAL A 129 -3.91 3.27 4.86
C VAL A 129 -3.74 2.09 3.91
N THR A 130 -3.96 2.29 2.61
CA THR A 130 -3.90 1.22 1.59
C THR A 130 -3.00 1.54 0.40
N ASN A 131 -2.59 2.80 0.21
CA ASN A 131 -1.78 3.16 -0.94
C ASN A 131 -0.34 2.67 -0.77
N SER A 132 0.05 1.64 -1.53
CA SER A 132 1.41 1.08 -1.50
C SER A 132 2.40 1.81 -2.40
N TYR A 133 1.99 2.86 -3.10
CA TYR A 133 2.83 3.59 -4.07
C TYR A 133 3.27 4.97 -3.55
N GLN A 134 2.77 5.40 -2.41
CA GLN A 134 3.23 6.62 -1.75
C GLN A 134 2.92 6.57 -0.27
N GLY A 135 3.71 7.25 0.54
CA GLY A 135 3.50 7.28 1.97
C GLY A 135 4.35 8.32 2.67
N ARG A 136 4.07 8.48 3.96
CA ARG A 136 4.87 9.23 4.91
C ARG A 136 5.36 8.28 5.99
N LEU A 137 6.65 8.38 6.30
CA LEU A 137 7.28 7.72 7.43
C LEU A 137 7.58 8.79 8.48
N GLU A 138 6.98 8.64 9.66
CA GLU A 138 7.25 9.49 10.82
C GLU A 138 8.55 9.00 11.50
N GLN A 139 9.45 9.92 11.80
CA GLN A 139 10.71 9.65 12.51
C GLN A 139 10.83 10.59 13.72
N ASP A 140 11.60 10.20 14.73
CA ASP A 140 11.80 11.01 15.94
C ASP A 140 12.27 12.44 15.61
N GLU A 141 13.07 12.59 14.55
CA GLU A 141 13.69 13.85 14.14
C GLU A 141 13.15 14.42 12.83
N GLY A 142 11.97 14.01 12.34
CA GLY A 142 11.41 14.57 11.10
C GLY A 142 10.49 13.62 10.36
N THR A 143 10.32 13.88 9.06
CA THR A 143 9.46 13.07 8.19
C THR A 143 10.20 12.66 6.93
N VAL A 144 9.91 11.46 6.45
CA VAL A 144 10.30 10.99 5.12
C VAL A 144 9.04 10.77 4.29
N ASP A 145 8.82 11.65 3.33
CA ASP A 145 7.76 11.52 2.33
C ASP A 145 8.32 10.78 1.12
N TRP A 146 7.57 9.84 0.55
CA TRP A 146 8.02 9.11 -0.61
C TRP A 146 6.88 8.73 -1.55
N SER A 147 7.24 8.50 -2.81
CA SER A 147 6.36 7.97 -3.84
C SER A 147 7.12 7.11 -4.84
N GLU A 148 6.42 6.17 -5.44
CA GLU A 148 6.85 5.33 -6.54
C GLU A 148 6.05 5.70 -7.79
N ASP A 149 6.76 5.92 -8.89
CA ASP A 149 6.19 6.06 -10.22
C ASP A 149 6.90 5.14 -11.22
N TRP A 150 6.29 4.90 -12.36
CA TRP A 150 6.79 3.96 -13.34
C TRP A 150 6.36 4.32 -14.75
N GLY A 151 7.05 3.74 -15.73
CA GLY A 151 6.75 3.99 -17.12
C GLY A 151 7.65 3.20 -18.06
N TYR A 152 7.66 3.65 -19.31
CA TYR A 152 8.52 3.11 -20.34
C TYR A 152 9.40 4.24 -20.90
N ASN A 153 10.69 3.95 -21.04
CA ASN A 153 11.63 4.78 -21.78
C ASN A 153 12.23 3.93 -22.91
N ASP A 154 12.08 4.37 -24.15
CA ASP A 154 12.50 3.62 -25.34
C ASP A 154 12.02 2.16 -25.35
N GLY A 155 10.79 1.92 -24.86
CA GLY A 155 10.17 0.60 -24.79
C GLY A 155 10.65 -0.28 -23.63
N LEU A 156 11.61 0.17 -22.83
CA LEU A 156 12.10 -0.49 -21.62
C LEU A 156 11.36 0.02 -20.39
N PHE A 157 10.94 -0.89 -19.52
CA PHE A 157 10.23 -0.54 -18.30
C PHE A 157 11.19 0.08 -17.27
N HIS A 158 10.70 1.06 -16.51
CA HIS A 158 11.43 1.61 -15.38
C HIS A 158 10.52 1.89 -14.18
N LEU A 159 11.12 1.84 -12.99
CA LEU A 159 10.55 2.35 -11.74
C LEU A 159 11.37 3.55 -11.27
N ARG A 160 10.73 4.47 -10.55
CA ARG A 160 11.38 5.55 -9.84
C ARG A 160 10.77 5.72 -8.46
N PHE A 161 11.63 5.72 -7.44
CA PHE A 161 11.26 6.18 -6.10
C PHE A 161 11.74 7.62 -5.94
N THR A 162 10.85 8.52 -5.50
CA THR A 162 11.20 9.88 -5.09
C THR A 162 10.98 9.99 -3.59
N ILE A 163 12.03 10.36 -2.87
CA ILE A 163 12.08 10.35 -1.40
C ILE A 163 12.54 11.73 -0.93
N VAL A 164 11.78 12.33 -0.03
CA VAL A 164 12.04 13.64 0.56
C VAL A 164 12.16 13.46 2.06
N ASN A 165 13.37 13.67 2.59
CA ASN A 165 13.61 13.69 4.02
C ASN A 165 13.69 15.14 4.51
N SER A 166 12.80 15.48 5.45
CA SER A 166 12.70 16.79 6.07
C SER A 166 12.93 16.65 7.59
N PRO A 167 14.19 16.75 8.05
CA PRO A 167 14.50 16.74 9.47
C PRO A 167 13.99 18.02 10.16
N ASN A 168 13.52 17.89 11.39
CA ASN A 168 13.16 19.02 12.26
C ASN A 168 14.39 19.64 12.94
N THR A 169 15.53 18.93 12.94
CA THR A 169 16.78 19.34 13.60
C THR A 169 17.66 20.23 12.71
N LEU A 170 17.37 20.30 11.41
CA LEU A 170 18.16 21.04 10.42
C LEU A 170 17.23 21.87 9.50
N PRO A 171 17.60 23.11 9.13
CA PRO A 171 16.88 23.88 8.11
C PRO A 171 17.23 23.39 6.69
N MET A 172 17.25 22.07 6.48
CA MET A 172 17.59 21.40 5.23
C MET A 172 16.52 20.37 4.85
N THR A 173 16.49 20.02 3.58
CA THR A 173 15.71 18.90 3.05
C THR A 173 16.58 18.12 2.09
N PHE A 174 16.49 16.80 2.14
CA PHE A 174 17.22 15.90 1.28
C PHE A 174 16.26 15.29 0.27
N LEU A 175 16.56 15.48 -1.01
CA LEU A 175 15.83 14.82 -2.10
C LEU A 175 16.69 13.66 -2.59
N THR A 176 16.12 12.47 -2.58
CA THR A 176 16.72 11.25 -3.11
C THR A 176 15.81 10.68 -4.18
N GLN A 177 16.37 10.35 -5.34
CA GLN A 177 15.68 9.66 -6.42
C GLN A 177 16.39 8.35 -6.73
N ILE A 178 15.64 7.26 -6.78
CA ILE A 178 16.16 5.94 -7.10
C ILE A 178 15.48 5.46 -8.37
N TYR A 179 16.24 5.38 -9.45
CA TYR A 179 15.77 4.87 -10.74
C TYR A 179 16.15 3.40 -10.87
N VAL A 180 15.24 2.59 -11.39
CA VAL A 180 15.47 1.19 -11.71
C VAL A 180 15.09 0.97 -13.18
N PHE A 181 16.08 0.81 -14.04
CA PHE A 181 15.87 0.57 -15.47
C PHE A 181 15.97 -0.91 -15.78
N CYS A 182 14.91 -1.49 -16.34
CA CYS A 182 14.88 -2.88 -16.76
C CYS A 182 15.52 -3.05 -18.14
N ASN A 183 16.28 -4.12 -18.35
CA ASN A 183 16.63 -4.54 -19.70
C ASN A 183 15.42 -5.16 -20.45
N GLU A 184 15.63 -5.56 -21.71
CA GLU A 184 14.58 -6.16 -22.55
C GLU A 184 13.95 -7.40 -21.90
N VAL A 185 14.77 -8.25 -21.29
CA VAL A 185 14.33 -9.50 -20.64
C VAL A 185 13.42 -9.21 -19.44
N ALA A 186 13.85 -8.32 -18.53
CA ALA A 186 13.05 -7.91 -17.39
C ALA A 186 11.77 -7.17 -17.83
N THR A 187 11.87 -6.33 -18.87
CA THR A 187 10.72 -5.62 -19.44
C THR A 187 9.71 -6.58 -20.06
N SER A 188 10.16 -7.60 -20.81
CA SER A 188 9.30 -8.63 -21.39
C SER A 188 8.55 -9.37 -20.28
N ARG A 189 9.25 -9.72 -19.19
CA ARG A 189 8.61 -10.33 -18.03
C ARG A 189 7.55 -9.42 -17.41
N TYR A 190 7.84 -8.13 -17.24
CA TYR A 190 6.87 -7.17 -16.72
C TYR A 190 5.61 -7.09 -17.62
N LYS A 191 5.78 -7.06 -18.94
CA LYS A 191 4.65 -7.04 -19.90
C LYS A 191 3.77 -8.29 -19.80
N GLN A 192 4.31 -9.45 -19.41
CA GLN A 192 3.50 -10.65 -19.15
C GLN A 192 2.60 -10.47 -17.92
N TYR A 193 3.11 -9.84 -16.86
CA TYR A 193 2.30 -9.47 -15.70
C TYR A 193 1.21 -8.46 -16.08
N GLU A 194 1.57 -7.41 -16.81
CA GLU A 194 0.64 -6.39 -17.29
C GLU A 194 -0.49 -7.00 -18.15
N ALA A 195 -0.15 -7.84 -19.13
CA ALA A 195 -1.12 -8.53 -19.98
C ALA A 195 -2.07 -9.46 -19.20
N ALA A 196 -1.66 -9.93 -18.02
CA ALA A 196 -2.47 -10.75 -17.14
C ALA A 196 -3.31 -9.94 -16.13
N GLY A 197 -3.22 -8.61 -16.15
CA GLY A 197 -3.83 -7.73 -15.14
C GLY A 197 -3.15 -7.81 -13.77
N LEU A 198 -1.86 -8.14 -13.76
CA LEU A 198 -1.00 -8.33 -12.58
C LEU A 198 0.17 -7.35 -12.57
N ASP A 199 0.04 -6.21 -13.23
CA ASP A 199 1.07 -5.16 -13.31
C ASP A 199 1.61 -4.77 -11.93
N TRP A 200 0.74 -4.74 -10.91
CA TRP A 200 1.13 -4.47 -9.51
C TRP A 200 2.08 -5.52 -8.92
N ILE A 201 1.91 -6.81 -9.25
CA ILE A 201 2.85 -7.88 -8.88
C ILE A 201 4.16 -7.68 -9.62
N GLY A 202 4.09 -7.38 -10.91
CA GLY A 202 5.28 -7.11 -11.73
C GLY A 202 6.15 -6.02 -11.13
N ARG A 203 5.53 -4.91 -10.68
CA ARG A 203 6.23 -3.83 -9.96
C ARG A 203 6.80 -4.30 -8.62
N ALA A 204 6.00 -5.02 -7.82
CA ALA A 204 6.45 -5.53 -6.53
C ALA A 204 7.67 -6.45 -6.65
N VAL A 205 7.76 -7.29 -7.69
CA VAL A 205 8.94 -8.14 -7.94
C VAL A 205 10.19 -7.31 -8.21
N ILE A 206 10.07 -6.25 -9.02
CA ILE A 206 11.20 -5.37 -9.35
C ILE A 206 11.62 -4.54 -8.12
N ALA A 207 10.66 -4.01 -7.36
CA ALA A 207 10.91 -3.29 -6.12
C ALA A 207 11.58 -4.19 -5.07
N GLU A 208 11.15 -5.45 -4.93
CA GLU A 208 11.79 -6.41 -4.02
C GLU A 208 13.24 -6.71 -4.42
N ALA A 209 13.56 -6.77 -5.72
CA ALA A 209 14.95 -6.87 -6.16
C ALA A 209 15.79 -5.65 -5.76
N LEU A 210 15.23 -4.44 -5.86
CA LEU A 210 15.86 -3.21 -5.37
C LEU A 210 16.06 -3.23 -3.84
N PHE A 211 15.06 -3.70 -3.08
CA PHE A 211 15.16 -3.77 -1.62
C PHE A 211 16.20 -4.80 -1.16
N ASP A 212 16.22 -5.98 -1.78
CA ASP A 212 17.26 -7.00 -1.53
C ASP A 212 18.66 -6.50 -1.89
N PHE A 213 18.77 -5.64 -2.90
CA PHE A 213 20.01 -4.92 -3.19
C PHE A 213 20.38 -3.98 -2.03
N GLY A 214 19.45 -3.14 -1.58
CA GLY A 214 19.66 -2.21 -0.46
C GLY A 214 20.04 -2.87 0.87
N GLU A 215 19.64 -4.12 1.11
CA GLU A 215 19.97 -4.87 2.33
C GLU A 215 21.34 -5.55 2.28
N LYS A 216 21.90 -5.84 1.10
CA LYS A 216 23.16 -6.57 0.96
C LYS A 216 24.38 -5.74 1.37
N ASP A 217 24.35 -4.45 1.07
CA ASP A 217 25.42 -3.52 1.42
C ASP A 217 24.85 -2.26 2.06
N ASP A 218 25.68 -1.57 2.84
CA ASP A 218 25.33 -0.30 3.49
C ASP A 218 25.54 0.87 2.52
N TYR A 219 24.53 1.14 1.69
CA TYR A 219 24.58 2.16 0.65
C TYR A 219 24.34 3.55 1.25
N ARG A 220 25.41 4.36 1.26
CA ARG A 220 25.37 5.73 1.77
C ARG A 220 25.97 6.73 0.78
N LEU A 221 25.45 7.95 0.81
CA LEU A 221 25.96 9.07 0.02
C LEU A 221 26.40 10.21 0.95
N ILE A 222 27.57 10.79 0.68
CA ILE A 222 28.06 11.99 1.37
C ILE A 222 27.76 13.20 0.49
N LEU A 223 26.92 14.10 0.99
CA LEU A 223 26.52 15.36 0.36
C LEU A 223 27.37 16.51 0.90
N ASP A 224 28.50 16.75 0.23
CA ASP A 224 29.51 17.76 0.58
C ASP A 224 29.20 19.15 -0.02
N ASN A 225 28.39 19.23 -1.08
CA ASN A 225 28.04 20.48 -1.75
C ASN A 225 26.62 20.44 -2.35
N GLN A 226 26.26 21.45 -3.15
CA GLN A 226 24.91 21.63 -3.72
C GLN A 226 24.61 20.73 -4.94
N PHE A 227 25.62 20.08 -5.51
CA PHE A 227 25.45 19.19 -6.65
C PHE A 227 24.92 17.82 -6.18
N PRO A 228 24.08 17.16 -6.98
CA PRO A 228 23.66 15.81 -6.67
C PRO A 228 24.86 14.85 -6.61
N ARG A 229 24.78 13.89 -5.69
CA ARG A 229 25.70 12.78 -5.55
C ARG A 229 24.99 11.52 -5.98
N GLU A 230 25.72 10.66 -6.69
CA GLU A 230 25.14 9.51 -7.38
C GLU A 230 25.85 8.22 -6.98
N LEU A 231 25.08 7.16 -6.83
CA LEU A 231 25.54 5.79 -6.74
C LEU A 231 24.88 4.97 -7.86
N LYS A 232 25.68 4.25 -8.63
CA LYS A 232 25.22 3.36 -9.69
C LYS A 232 25.50 1.92 -9.32
N ALA A 233 24.53 1.06 -9.56
CA ALA A 233 24.67 -0.37 -9.40
C ALA A 233 23.90 -1.13 -10.48
N THR A 234 24.22 -2.39 -10.63
CA THR A 234 23.51 -3.30 -11.52
C THR A 234 23.16 -4.55 -10.75
N ILE A 235 21.86 -4.89 -10.73
CA ILE A 235 21.36 -6.16 -10.24
C ILE A 235 21.19 -7.05 -11.47
N TYR A 236 21.95 -8.15 -11.55
CA TYR A 236 21.92 -9.07 -12.67
C TYR A 236 21.68 -10.50 -12.21
N ASP A 237 20.70 -11.17 -12.82
CA ASP A 237 20.48 -12.60 -12.63
C ASP A 237 20.96 -13.37 -13.89
N PRO A 238 22.07 -14.11 -13.80
CA PRO A 238 22.62 -14.85 -14.93
C PRO A 238 21.74 -16.02 -15.39
N LYS A 239 20.83 -16.53 -14.55
CA LYS A 239 19.95 -17.65 -14.91
C LYS A 239 18.86 -17.21 -15.87
N THR A 240 18.35 -16.00 -15.66
CA THR A 240 17.24 -15.45 -16.43
C THR A 240 17.71 -14.47 -17.49
N GLY A 241 18.89 -13.86 -17.33
CA GLY A 241 19.34 -12.73 -18.13
C GLY A 241 18.66 -11.42 -17.76
N SER A 242 17.85 -11.40 -16.69
CA SER A 242 17.23 -10.17 -16.20
C SER A 242 18.27 -9.24 -15.58
N LYS A 243 18.17 -7.95 -15.91
CA LYS A 243 19.09 -6.92 -15.44
C LYS A 243 18.29 -5.68 -15.04
N TYR A 244 18.66 -5.11 -13.91
CA TYR A 244 18.16 -3.84 -13.39
C TYR A 244 19.33 -2.90 -13.17
N ASP A 245 19.40 -1.82 -13.94
CA ASP A 245 20.36 -0.74 -13.69
C ASP A 245 19.76 0.24 -12.69
N VAL A 246 20.40 0.34 -11.53
CA VAL A 246 19.95 1.15 -10.40
C VAL A 246 20.80 2.41 -10.33
N ILE A 247 20.13 3.56 -10.30
CA ILE A 247 20.75 4.88 -10.11
C ILE A 247 20.13 5.54 -8.89
N CYS A 248 20.90 5.71 -7.84
CA CYS A 248 20.52 6.45 -6.65
C CYS A 248 21.16 7.83 -6.69
N GLU A 249 20.38 8.88 -6.90
CA GLU A 249 20.82 10.27 -6.83
C GLU A 249 20.29 10.91 -5.55
N SER A 250 21.12 11.66 -4.82
CA SER A 250 20.69 12.43 -3.67
C SER A 250 21.33 13.82 -3.63
N ARG A 251 20.60 14.80 -3.09
CA ARG A 251 21.09 16.17 -2.92
C ARG A 251 20.53 16.84 -1.67
N LYS A 252 21.31 17.78 -1.12
CA LYS A 252 20.88 18.67 -0.03
C LYS A 252 20.30 19.96 -0.59
N MET A 253 19.23 20.44 0.02
CA MET A 253 18.54 21.70 -0.28
C MET A 253 18.26 22.45 1.02
N GLY A 254 18.10 23.77 0.95
CA GLY A 254 17.85 24.62 2.13
C GLY A 254 19.09 25.39 2.58
N GLN A 255 19.13 25.75 3.86
CA GLN A 255 20.21 26.58 4.40
C GLN A 255 21.44 25.71 4.68
N ASP A 256 22.45 25.81 3.82
CA ASP A 256 23.72 25.09 4.00
C ASP A 256 24.39 25.49 5.34
N ASN A 257 24.80 24.49 6.11
CA ASN A 257 25.50 24.65 7.38
C ASN A 257 27.03 24.52 7.21
N GLY A 258 27.52 24.35 5.98
CA GLY A 258 28.92 24.18 5.65
C GLY A 258 29.50 22.82 6.01
N LYS A 259 28.66 21.84 6.37
CA LYS A 259 29.06 20.48 6.75
C LYS A 259 28.56 19.46 5.73
N ASP A 260 29.33 18.40 5.58
CA ASP A 260 28.94 17.20 4.86
C ASP A 260 27.71 16.57 5.53
N GLN A 261 26.75 16.14 4.72
CA GLN A 261 25.56 15.44 5.19
C GLN A 261 25.58 14.00 4.69
N LEU A 262 25.36 13.04 5.59
CA LEU A 262 25.31 11.62 5.24
C LEU A 262 23.86 11.20 5.01
N VAL A 263 23.57 10.63 3.85
CA VAL A 263 22.27 10.06 3.51
C VAL A 263 22.39 8.54 3.46
N ASN A 264 21.52 7.83 4.18
CA ASN A 264 21.47 6.37 4.19
C ASN A 264 20.36 5.87 3.26
N ILE A 265 20.76 5.37 2.09
CA ILE A 265 19.84 4.89 1.06
C ILE A 265 19.24 3.55 1.47
N SER A 266 20.05 2.67 2.07
CA SER A 266 19.60 1.35 2.56
C SER A 266 18.49 1.48 3.60
N ASP A 267 18.59 2.47 4.49
CA ASP A 267 17.57 2.73 5.52
C ASP A 267 16.23 3.19 4.91
N TYR A 268 16.25 4.08 3.90
CA TYR A 268 15.03 4.43 3.18
C TYR A 268 14.39 3.23 2.49
N LEU A 269 15.19 2.44 1.77
CA LEU A 269 14.70 1.24 1.09
C LEU A 269 14.06 0.26 2.07
N LYS A 270 14.68 0.05 3.23
CA LYS A 270 14.14 -0.82 4.29
C LYS A 270 12.80 -0.31 4.82
N GLN A 271 12.71 0.96 5.23
CA GLN A 271 11.48 1.52 5.79
C GLN A 271 10.34 1.56 4.76
N ILE A 272 10.65 1.88 3.50
CA ILE A 272 9.68 1.84 2.39
C ILE A 272 9.20 0.40 2.15
N ARG A 273 10.11 -0.59 2.13
CA ARG A 273 9.74 -2.02 2.01
C ARG A 273 8.79 -2.44 3.12
N GLU A 274 9.09 -2.08 4.36
CA GLU A 274 8.25 -2.38 5.53
C GLU A 274 6.87 -1.73 5.40
N TYR A 275 6.81 -0.45 5.00
CA TYR A 275 5.54 0.23 4.74
C TYR A 275 4.74 -0.48 3.65
N ILE A 276 5.34 -0.73 2.47
CA ILE A 276 4.67 -1.38 1.34
C ILE A 276 4.09 -2.72 1.76
N ARG A 277 4.88 -3.56 2.45
CA ARG A 277 4.42 -4.85 2.97
C ARG A 277 3.28 -4.70 3.98
N SER A 278 3.32 -3.64 4.79
CA SER A 278 2.29 -3.36 5.78
C SER A 278 0.94 -2.96 5.16
N VAL A 279 0.88 -2.44 3.94
CA VAL A 279 -0.38 -1.97 3.31
C VAL A 279 -0.81 -2.82 2.10
N SER A 280 0.12 -3.55 1.48
CA SER A 280 -0.15 -4.35 0.30
C SER A 280 -1.06 -5.54 0.60
N ARG A 281 -1.98 -5.83 -0.32
CA ARG A 281 -2.78 -7.05 -0.28
C ARG A 281 -1.99 -8.27 -0.77
N LYS A 282 -2.45 -9.46 -0.37
CA LYS A 282 -1.99 -10.72 -0.96
C LYS A 282 -2.71 -10.98 -2.29
N PRO A 283 -2.07 -11.67 -3.24
CA PRO A 283 -2.75 -12.11 -4.45
C PRO A 283 -3.86 -13.11 -4.11
N THR A 284 -4.99 -13.00 -4.80
CA THR A 284 -6.10 -13.96 -4.70
C THR A 284 -5.69 -15.32 -5.27
N PRO A 285 -6.41 -16.42 -4.97
CA PRO A 285 -6.10 -17.74 -5.53
C PRO A 285 -6.06 -17.78 -7.06
N GLU A 286 -6.94 -17.02 -7.74
CA GLU A 286 -6.93 -16.89 -9.20
C GLU A 286 -5.68 -16.17 -9.71
N GLU A 287 -5.29 -15.08 -9.04
CA GLU A 287 -4.05 -14.35 -9.37
C GLU A 287 -2.82 -15.22 -9.11
N VAL A 288 -2.79 -16.00 -8.03
CA VAL A 288 -1.71 -16.96 -7.76
C VAL A 288 -1.56 -17.97 -8.91
N ALA A 289 -2.67 -18.49 -9.45
CA ALA A 289 -2.63 -19.39 -10.60
C ALA A 289 -2.08 -18.69 -11.87
N LYS A 290 -2.42 -17.41 -12.10
CA LYS A 290 -1.85 -16.61 -13.20
C LYS A 290 -0.36 -16.36 -13.00
N ILE A 291 0.06 -16.01 -11.78
CA ILE A 291 1.47 -15.81 -11.40
C ILE A 291 2.27 -17.09 -11.67
N GLN A 292 1.76 -18.26 -11.26
CA GLN A 292 2.43 -19.54 -11.50
C GLN A 292 2.64 -19.84 -12.99
N LYS A 293 1.65 -19.52 -13.84
CA LYS A 293 1.80 -19.65 -15.31
C LYS A 293 2.89 -18.74 -15.86
N ILE A 294 2.96 -17.50 -15.39
CA ILE A 294 4.01 -16.55 -15.78
C ILE A 294 5.37 -17.11 -15.35
N ILE A 295 5.53 -17.48 -14.08
CA ILE A 295 6.80 -18.03 -13.54
C ILE A 295 7.25 -19.27 -14.30
N ALA A 296 6.32 -20.14 -14.73
CA ALA A 296 6.62 -21.33 -15.51
C ALA A 296 7.04 -21.02 -16.96
N THR A 297 6.68 -19.85 -17.49
CA THR A 297 7.06 -19.43 -18.84
C THR A 297 8.55 -19.06 -18.87
N PRO A 298 9.35 -19.55 -19.82
CA PRO A 298 10.75 -19.17 -19.93
C PRO A 298 10.93 -17.65 -20.08
N TRP A 299 12.03 -17.11 -19.56
CA TRP A 299 12.33 -15.67 -19.66
C TRP A 299 12.68 -15.21 -21.09
N ASN A 300 13.08 -16.16 -21.94
CA ASN A 300 13.49 -15.92 -23.33
C ASN A 300 12.41 -16.31 -24.35
N ALA A 301 11.16 -16.50 -23.91
CA ALA A 301 10.03 -16.89 -24.76
C ALA A 301 9.33 -15.67 -25.38
#